data_AF-C6W7Q6-F1
#
_entry.id   AF-C6W7Q6-F1
#
_cell.length_a   1.000
_cell.length_b   1.000
_cell.length_c   1.000
_cell.angle_alpha   90.00
_cell.angle_beta   90.00
_cell.angle_gamma   90.00
#
_symmetry.space_group_name_H-M   'P 1'
#
loop_
_entity.id
_entity.type
_entity.pdbx_description
1 polymer ?
#
loop_
_entity_poly.entity_id
_entity_poly.type
_entity_poly.pdbx_seq_one_letter_code
_entity_poly.pdbx_strand_id
1 'polypeptide(L)'
;MPQRGELLPLTGEGSELSSEVILKEPVRYIEGNMYFQRLAQFISDATGGHIPVAIDYLEKRPYIIFSYYIYEQDKTVQYLLIVTDQKQKVLHEKLSEEREGTGRSTMMLKASTLVYLKNSNEFSSLTLS
;
A
#
# COMPACT_ATOMS: atom_id res chain seq x y z
N MET A 1 13.15 -44.76 -51.08
CA MET A 1 12.22 -43.86 -50.36
C MET A 1 12.48 -44.02 -48.87
N PRO A 2 12.81 -42.95 -48.13
CA PRO A 2 13.47 -43.03 -46.83
C PRO A 2 12.48 -43.15 -45.64
N GLN A 3 13.01 -43.64 -44.52
CA GLN A 3 12.33 -43.92 -43.26
C GLN A 3 11.85 -42.64 -42.57
N ARG A 4 10.61 -42.67 -42.05
CA ARG A 4 9.96 -41.58 -41.32
C ARG A 4 10.46 -41.60 -39.88
N GLY A 5 11.29 -40.63 -39.50
CA GLY A 5 11.84 -40.52 -38.15
C GLY A 5 10.74 -40.35 -37.11
N GLU A 6 10.79 -41.18 -36.07
CA GLU A 6 10.01 -41.01 -34.85
C GLU A 6 10.57 -39.83 -34.05
N LEU A 7 9.73 -38.84 -33.79
CA LEU A 7 10.02 -37.74 -32.87
C LEU A 7 9.76 -38.25 -31.45
N LEU A 8 10.83 -38.43 -30.69
CA LEU A 8 10.77 -38.66 -29.23
C LEU A 8 10.08 -37.46 -28.55
N PRO A 9 9.25 -37.68 -27.51
CA PRO A 9 8.66 -36.59 -26.76
C PRO A 9 9.76 -35.82 -26.03
N LEU A 10 9.80 -34.52 -26.26
CA LEU A 10 10.64 -33.58 -25.52
C LEU A 10 10.19 -33.58 -24.06
N THR A 11 10.92 -34.31 -23.22
CA THR A 11 10.88 -34.18 -21.77
C THR A 11 11.55 -32.85 -21.42
N GLY A 12 10.74 -31.80 -21.42
CA GLY A 12 11.11 -30.48 -20.95
C GLY A 12 10.03 -30.00 -20.00
N GLU A 13 9.97 -30.59 -18.81
CA GLU A 13 9.31 -29.95 -17.66
C GLU A 13 10.16 -28.75 -17.23
N GLY A 14 10.12 -27.70 -18.04
CA GLY A 14 10.36 -26.36 -17.56
C GLY A 14 9.16 -25.98 -16.71
N SER A 15 9.16 -26.41 -15.45
CA SER A 15 8.36 -25.75 -14.43
C SER A 15 8.90 -24.33 -14.32
N GLU A 16 8.42 -23.44 -15.19
CA GLU A 16 8.33 -22.04 -14.84
C GLU A 16 7.42 -22.01 -13.63
N LEU A 17 8.04 -22.06 -12.45
CA LEU A 17 7.46 -21.55 -11.22
C LEU A 17 7.09 -20.10 -11.56
N SER A 18 5.86 -19.93 -12.04
CA SER A 18 5.18 -18.65 -12.03
C SER A 18 5.25 -18.21 -10.58
N SER A 19 6.25 -17.38 -10.27
CA SER A 19 6.33 -16.75 -8.97
C SER A 19 5.06 -15.90 -8.89
N GLU A 20 4.06 -16.42 -8.16
CA GLU A 20 2.83 -15.69 -7.93
C GLU A 20 3.23 -14.33 -7.37
N VAL A 21 2.91 -13.28 -8.12
CA VAL A 21 3.17 -11.92 -7.68
C VAL A 21 2.19 -11.65 -6.55
N ILE A 22 2.64 -11.80 -5.31
CA ILE A 22 1.81 -11.50 -4.13
C ILE A 22 1.67 -9.98 -4.04
N LEU A 23 0.50 -9.48 -4.45
CA LEU A 23 0.05 -8.12 -4.23
C LEU A 23 -0.67 -8.06 -2.88
N LYS A 24 -0.23 -7.16 -2.01
CA LYS A 24 -0.88 -6.90 -0.73
C LYS A 24 -1.62 -5.57 -0.79
N GLU A 25 -2.94 -5.65 -0.67
CA GLU A 25 -3.82 -4.49 -0.56
C GLU A 25 -3.94 -4.03 0.90
N PRO A 26 -4.14 -2.73 1.15
CA PRO A 26 -4.33 -2.23 2.51
C PRO A 26 -5.65 -2.67 3.10
N VAL A 27 -5.65 -2.82 4.42
CA VAL A 27 -6.88 -3.00 5.18
C VAL A 27 -7.40 -1.62 5.60
N ARG A 28 -8.66 -1.33 5.27
CA ARG A 28 -9.30 -0.06 5.61
C ARG A 28 -9.96 -0.09 6.97
N TYR A 29 -9.72 0.94 7.76
CA TYR A 29 -10.30 1.22 9.06
C TYR A 29 -11.02 2.56 9.04
N ILE A 30 -12.25 2.57 9.52
CA ILE A 30 -13.11 3.75 9.68
C ILE A 30 -13.75 3.73 11.07
N GLU A 31 -14.42 4.82 11.46
CA GLU A 31 -15.20 4.89 12.69
C GLU A 31 -16.15 3.69 12.84
N GLY A 32 -16.29 3.20 14.07
CA GLY A 32 -17.04 1.97 14.38
C GLY A 32 -16.19 0.69 14.35
N ASN A 33 -15.02 0.69 13.70
CA ASN A 33 -14.07 -0.43 13.81
C ASN A 33 -13.31 -0.37 15.15
N MET A 34 -13.22 -1.50 15.87
CA MET A 34 -12.58 -1.59 17.20
C MET A 34 -11.11 -1.15 17.23
N TYR A 35 -10.41 -1.22 16.10
CA TYR A 35 -9.01 -0.83 15.99
C TYR A 35 -8.82 0.62 15.53
N PHE A 36 -9.86 1.24 14.96
CA PHE A 36 -9.76 2.57 14.36
C PHE A 36 -9.26 3.60 15.36
N GLN A 37 -9.86 3.68 16.56
CA GLN A 37 -9.48 4.66 17.58
C GLN A 37 -8.01 4.53 17.97
N ARG A 38 -7.50 3.31 18.08
CA ARG A 38 -6.09 3.07 18.44
C ARG A 38 -5.14 3.50 17.32
N LEU A 39 -5.48 3.20 16.06
CA LEU A 39 -4.69 3.62 14.91
C LEU A 39 -4.75 5.14 14.71
N ALA A 40 -5.93 5.74 14.92
CA ALA A 40 -6.12 7.19 14.86
C ALA A 40 -5.29 7.91 15.91
N GLN A 41 -5.29 7.42 17.16
CA GLN A 41 -4.44 7.97 18.21
C GLN A 41 -2.95 7.86 17.86
N PHE A 42 -2.52 6.71 17.34
CA PHE A 42 -1.14 6.52 16.90
C PHE A 42 -0.72 7.53 15.84
N ILE A 43 -1.56 7.73 14.81
CA ILE A 43 -1.32 8.70 13.74
C ILE A 43 -1.27 10.12 14.32
N SER A 44 -2.20 10.47 15.21
CA SER A 44 -2.24 11.78 15.86
C SER A 44 -0.94 12.06 16.62
N ASP A 45 -0.49 11.12 17.45
CA ASP A 45 0.76 11.23 18.21
C ASP A 45 1.99 11.36 17.30
N ALA A 46 2.04 10.57 16.21
CA ALA A 46 3.17 10.54 15.28
C ALA A 46 3.26 11.77 14.36
N THR A 47 2.16 12.49 14.17
CA THR A 47 2.04 13.60 13.21
C THR A 47 1.90 14.96 13.88
N GLY A 48 1.76 15.00 15.21
CA GLY A 48 1.55 16.24 15.95
C GLY A 48 0.11 16.74 15.90
N GLY A 49 -0.87 15.82 15.79
CA GLY A 49 -2.28 16.14 15.98
C GLY A 49 -3.19 15.89 14.77
N HIS A 50 -2.77 15.17 13.73
CA HIS A 50 -3.69 14.82 12.64
C HIS A 50 -4.78 13.87 13.18
N ILE A 51 -6.04 14.16 12.87
CA ILE A 51 -7.18 13.36 13.29
C ILE A 51 -7.76 12.67 12.05
N PRO A 52 -7.43 11.40 11.80
CA PRO A 52 -7.89 10.70 10.61
C PRO A 52 -9.37 10.34 10.70
N VAL A 53 -10.06 10.40 9.56
CA VAL A 53 -11.44 9.93 9.38
C VAL A 53 -11.53 8.57 8.68
N ALA A 54 -10.46 8.19 7.98
CA ALA A 54 -10.25 6.87 7.41
C ALA A 54 -8.75 6.55 7.37
N ILE A 55 -8.41 5.27 7.52
CA ILE A 55 -7.03 4.78 7.56
C ILE A 55 -6.93 3.50 6.72
N ASP A 56 -6.10 3.50 5.70
CA ASP A 56 -5.67 2.34 4.93
C ASP A 56 -4.30 1.88 5.44
N TYR A 57 -4.24 0.66 5.96
CA TYR A 57 -3.09 0.10 6.67
C TYR A 57 -2.38 -1.00 5.88
N LEU A 58 -1.05 -0.90 5.80
CA LEU A 58 -0.15 -1.95 5.34
C LEU A 58 0.98 -2.18 6.34
N GLU A 59 1.52 -3.39 6.32
CA GLU A 59 2.67 -3.77 7.14
C GLU A 59 3.65 -4.59 6.32
N LYS A 60 4.93 -4.23 6.45
CA LYS A 60 6.08 -4.96 5.93
C LYS A 60 7.25 -4.70 6.88
N ARG A 61 7.43 -5.58 7.86
CA ARG A 61 8.44 -5.40 8.92
C ARG A 61 9.81 -5.00 8.33
N PRO A 62 10.48 -3.99 8.92
CA PRO A 62 10.08 -3.27 10.13
C PRO A 62 9.09 -2.11 9.90
N TYR A 63 8.61 -1.91 8.67
CA TYR A 63 7.78 -0.77 8.29
C TYR A 63 6.28 -1.00 8.56
N ILE A 64 5.68 0.01 9.17
CA ILE A 64 4.24 0.17 9.34
C ILE A 64 3.83 1.36 8.49
N ILE A 65 2.84 1.15 7.62
CA ILE A 65 2.49 2.07 6.54
C ILE A 65 1.02 2.45 6.69
N PHE A 66 0.76 3.75 6.77
CA PHE A 66 -0.57 4.32 6.85
C PHE A 66 -0.77 5.23 5.65
N SER A 67 -1.82 4.98 4.87
CA SER A 67 -2.44 6.06 4.14
C SER A 67 -3.68 6.49 4.92
N TYR A 68 -3.82 7.78 5.20
CA TYR A 68 -4.94 8.26 6.01
C TYR A 68 -5.48 9.57 5.49
N TYR A 69 -6.73 9.83 5.83
CA TYR A 69 -7.51 10.95 5.32
C TYR A 69 -7.93 11.84 6.48
N ILE A 70 -7.78 13.16 6.32
CA ILE A 70 -8.26 14.17 7.27
C ILE A 70 -9.17 15.16 6.56
N TYR A 71 -9.99 15.89 7.33
CA TYR A 71 -10.71 17.05 6.83
C TYR A 71 -9.92 18.33 7.11
N GLU A 72 -9.59 19.09 6.06
CA GLU A 72 -9.00 20.43 6.14
C GLU A 72 -9.81 21.39 5.27
N GLN A 73 -10.34 22.47 5.84
CA GLN A 73 -11.06 23.53 5.09
C GLN A 73 -12.12 22.98 4.11
N ASP A 74 -12.98 22.08 4.60
CA ASP A 74 -14.04 21.39 3.84
C ASP A 74 -13.55 20.48 2.70
N LYS A 75 -12.26 20.14 2.68
CA LYS A 75 -11.66 19.20 1.73
C LYS A 75 -11.14 17.97 2.43
N THR A 76 -11.13 16.86 1.70
CA THR A 76 -10.47 15.63 2.18
C THR A 76 -9.03 15.66 1.71
N VAL A 77 -8.10 15.56 2.66
CA VAL A 77 -6.66 15.54 2.39
C VAL A 77 -6.09 14.18 2.73
N GLN A 78 -5.38 13.58 1.77
CA GLN A 78 -4.73 12.29 1.95
C GLN A 78 -3.26 12.47 2.30
N TYR A 79 -2.81 11.71 3.29
CA TYR A 79 -1.41 11.63 3.70
C TYR A 79 -0.91 10.19 3.63
N LEU A 80 0.40 10.06 3.42
CA LEU A 80 1.17 8.83 3.59
C LEU A 80 2.09 9.01 4.78
N LEU A 81 1.99 8.10 5.76
CA LEU A 81 2.87 8.01 6.92
C LEU A 81 3.51 6.64 6.96
N ILE A 82 4.84 6.60 6.95
CA ILE A 82 5.64 5.39 7.11
C ILE A 82 6.45 5.55 8.39
N VAL A 83 6.32 4.57 9.28
CA VAL A 83 7.08 4.49 10.53
C VAL A 83 7.74 3.13 10.66
N THR A 84 8.80 3.03 11.45
CA THR A 84 9.36 1.75 11.86
C THR A 84 8.57 1.15 13.04
N ASP A 85 8.81 -0.12 13.34
CA ASP A 85 8.33 -0.81 14.54
C ASP A 85 8.83 -0.17 15.85
N GLN A 86 9.92 0.60 15.79
CA GLN A 86 10.42 1.48 16.85
C GLN A 86 9.75 2.87 16.89
N LYS A 87 8.68 3.06 16.10
CA LYS A 87 7.92 4.33 15.97
C LYS A 87 8.74 5.50 15.41
N GLN A 88 9.85 5.22 14.72
CA GLN A 88 10.62 6.27 14.06
C GLN A 88 9.93 6.64 12.75
N LYS A 89 9.68 7.94 12.54
CA LYS A 89 9.09 8.44 11.30
C LYS A 89 10.09 8.34 10.15
N VAL A 90 9.75 7.58 9.13
CA VAL A 90 10.53 7.42 7.89
C VAL A 90 10.06 8.40 6.82
N LEU A 91 8.73 8.48 6.62
CA LEU A 91 8.11 9.37 5.65
C LEU A 91 6.80 9.91 6.22
N HIS A 92 6.53 11.19 5.99
CA HIS A 92 5.21 11.78 6.19
C HIS A 92 4.97 12.80 5.08
N GLU A 93 4.07 12.49 4.15
CA GLU A 93 3.89 13.24 2.91
C GLU A 93 2.40 13.42 2.61
N LYS A 94 2.01 14.63 2.18
CA LYS A 94 0.69 14.92 1.63
C LYS A 94 0.63 14.39 0.20
N LEU A 95 -0.30 13.48 -0.07
CA LEU A 95 -0.44 12.84 -1.38
C LEU A 95 -1.39 13.58 -2.30
N SER A 96 -2.54 14.02 -1.79
CA SER A 96 -3.56 14.70 -2.57
C SER A 96 -4.47 15.54 -1.69
N GLU A 97 -5.17 16.46 -2.33
CA GLU A 97 -6.25 17.27 -1.75
C GLU A 97 -7.43 17.19 -2.72
N GLU A 98 -8.46 16.43 -2.35
CA GLU A 98 -9.64 16.22 -3.19
C GLU A 98 -10.80 17.09 -2.71
N ARG A 99 -11.57 17.62 -3.67
CA ARG A 99 -12.73 18.47 -3.39
C ARG A 99 -13.94 17.67 -2.90
N GLU A 100 -14.08 16.39 -3.28
CA GLU A 100 -15.23 15.56 -2.89
C GLU A 100 -14.87 14.06 -2.81
N GLY A 101 -15.26 13.42 -1.70
CA GLY A 101 -15.19 11.97 -1.51
C GLY A 101 -13.89 11.46 -0.89
N THR A 102 -13.98 10.41 -0.07
CA THR A 102 -12.81 9.64 0.34
C THR A 102 -12.58 8.54 -0.69
N GLY A 103 -11.71 8.83 -1.68
CA GLY A 103 -11.37 7.90 -2.75
C GLY A 103 -10.96 6.51 -2.26
N ARG A 104 -11.19 5.53 -3.13
CA ARG A 104 -10.80 4.12 -2.97
C ARG A 104 -9.27 4.02 -2.76
N SER A 105 -8.82 3.00 -2.02
CA SER A 105 -7.40 2.78 -1.69
C SER A 105 -6.48 3.09 -2.86
N THR A 106 -5.58 4.06 -2.68
CA THR A 106 -4.63 4.48 -3.70
C THR A 106 -3.25 3.86 -3.53
N MET A 107 -3.11 2.86 -2.66
CA MET A 107 -1.83 2.28 -2.25
C MET A 107 -1.86 0.75 -2.34
N MET A 108 -0.75 0.15 -2.75
CA MET A 108 -0.53 -1.30 -2.76
C MET A 108 0.93 -1.65 -2.50
N LEU A 109 1.20 -2.81 -1.91
CA LEU A 109 2.55 -3.32 -1.70
C LEU A 109 2.78 -4.56 -2.58
N LYS A 110 3.80 -4.49 -3.43
CA LYS A 110 4.31 -5.62 -4.21
C LYS A 110 5.70 -5.98 -3.71
N ALA A 111 5.84 -7.15 -3.09
CA ALA A 111 7.08 -7.58 -2.42
C ALA A 111 7.59 -6.54 -1.39
N SER A 112 8.56 -5.71 -1.78
CA SER A 112 9.14 -4.63 -0.97
C SER A 112 8.89 -3.25 -1.56
N THR A 113 8.13 -3.14 -2.64
CA THR A 113 7.84 -1.88 -3.31
C THR A 113 6.42 -1.43 -2.98
N LEU A 114 6.32 -0.31 -2.27
CA LEU A 114 5.08 0.41 -2.07
C LEU A 114 4.79 1.23 -3.33
N VAL A 115 3.61 1.05 -3.91
CA VAL A 115 3.13 1.85 -5.05
C VAL A 115 1.92 2.65 -4.57
N TYR A 116 1.89 3.95 -4.88
CA TYR A 116 0.80 4.83 -4.47
C TYR A 116 0.51 5.93 -5.51
N LEU A 117 -0.71 6.46 -5.49
CA LEU A 117 -1.12 7.58 -6.33
C LEU A 117 -0.91 8.91 -5.59
N LYS A 118 -0.30 9.87 -6.28
CA LYS A 118 -0.07 11.25 -5.83
C LYS A 118 -0.74 12.22 -6.80
N ASN A 119 -1.25 13.33 -6.27
CA ASN A 119 -1.98 14.37 -7.02
C ASN A 119 -3.11 13.82 -7.93
N SER A 120 -3.64 12.65 -7.57
CA SER A 120 -4.67 11.91 -8.29
C SER A 120 -4.33 11.56 -9.76
N ASN A 121 -3.08 11.72 -10.19
CA ASN A 121 -2.65 11.46 -11.58
C ASN A 121 -1.22 10.93 -11.73
N GLU A 122 -0.45 10.83 -10.65
CA GLU A 122 0.95 10.42 -10.67
C GLU A 122 1.13 9.14 -9.86
N PHE A 123 1.62 8.07 -10.49
CA PHE A 123 2.04 6.88 -9.76
C PHE A 123 3.47 7.06 -9.27
N SER A 124 3.65 6.96 -7.95
CA SER A 124 4.95 6.96 -7.29
C SER A 124 5.22 5.59 -6.67
N SER A 125 6.50 5.28 -6.46
CA SER A 125 6.89 4.04 -5.79
C SER A 125 8.06 4.25 -4.84
N LEU A 126 8.08 3.47 -3.77
CA LEU A 126 9.13 3.46 -2.76
C LEU A 126 9.54 2.02 -2.46
N THR A 127 10.83 1.72 -2.57
CA THR A 127 11.39 0.44 -2.15
C THR A 127 11.76 0.48 -0.67
N LEU A 128 11.19 -0.45 0.09
CA LEU A 128 11.42 -0.65 1.51
C LEU A 128 12.48 -1.74 1.70
N SER A 129 13.68 -1.34 2.13
CA SER A 129 14.86 -2.22 2.30
C SER A 129 14.96 -2.79 3.70
#